data_AF-A0A2M7XQZ3-F1
#
_entry.id   AF-A0A2M7XQZ3-F1
#
_cell.length_a   1.000
_cell.length_b   1.000
_cell.length_c   1.000
_cell.angle_alpha   90.00
_cell.angle_beta   90.00
_cell.angle_gamma   90.00
#
_symmetry.space_group_name_H-M   'P 1'
#
loop_
_entity.id
_entity.type
_entity.pdbx_description
1 polymer ?
#
loop_
_entity_poly.entity_id
_entity_poly.type
_entity_poly.pdbx_seq_one_letter_code
_entity_poly.pdbx_strand_id
1 'polypeptide(L)'
;WDLPQYDVSDYGWGPGSYRVVYYATGKPQGLGQFQNTSTGIANLAGRYAAVMAMAADIWQNELKLAAFAETCLKAGKEVYQMGLDQPGHQEGTPCKAPYRYYEVSWNDDMEWGAAELYRATKDEKYLLDAKQFARNAGVTEWMGQDSARHYEFYPFMNLGHYELAKVVNDAPFVDTLANFYKEGLDRVQIRAERLNSPFGYGIPFIW
;
A
#
# COMPACT_ATOMS: atom_id res chain seq x y z
N TRP A 1 -29.02 2.20 -19.07
CA TRP A 1 -29.15 1.85 -17.65
C TRP A 1 -29.19 0.34 -17.60
N ASP A 2 -28.13 -0.27 -17.13
CA ASP A 2 -28.02 -1.73 -17.03
C ASP A 2 -27.86 -2.13 -15.57
N LEU A 3 -28.26 -3.36 -15.22
CA LEU A 3 -28.09 -3.86 -13.85
C LEU A 3 -26.63 -4.30 -13.67
N PRO A 4 -26.02 -4.16 -12.46
CA PRO A 4 -24.60 -4.48 -12.25
C PRO A 4 -24.17 -5.88 -12.71
N GLN A 5 -25.05 -6.88 -12.64
CA GLN A 5 -24.78 -8.23 -13.11
C GLN A 5 -24.70 -8.37 -14.65
N TYR A 6 -25.16 -7.36 -15.38
CA TYR A 6 -25.13 -7.30 -16.84
C TYR A 6 -24.12 -6.27 -17.35
N ASP A 7 -23.39 -5.59 -16.44
CA ASP A 7 -22.28 -4.71 -16.80
C ASP A 7 -21.10 -5.53 -17.34
N VAL A 8 -21.13 -5.75 -18.65
CA VAL A 8 -20.02 -6.37 -19.37
C VAL A 8 -18.96 -5.30 -19.65
N SER A 9 -17.74 -5.53 -19.18
CA SER A 9 -16.61 -4.68 -19.53
C SER A 9 -16.25 -4.87 -21.00
N ASP A 10 -16.88 -4.10 -21.89
CA ASP A 10 -16.58 -4.05 -23.32
C ASP A 10 -16.03 -2.66 -23.69
N TYR A 11 -14.70 -2.58 -23.84
CA TYR A 11 -14.00 -1.37 -24.27
C TYR A 11 -13.85 -1.29 -25.80
N GLY A 12 -14.72 -1.96 -26.56
CA GLY A 12 -14.64 -2.07 -28.03
C GLY A 12 -13.85 -3.28 -28.51
N TRP A 13 -13.63 -4.27 -27.65
CA TRP A 13 -12.85 -5.50 -27.92
C TRP A 13 -13.68 -6.78 -27.72
N GLY A 14 -14.98 -6.63 -27.44
CA GLY A 14 -15.94 -7.71 -27.23
C GLY A 14 -16.37 -7.82 -25.76
N PRO A 15 -17.57 -8.38 -25.49
CA PRO A 15 -18.08 -8.55 -24.14
C PRO A 15 -17.13 -9.36 -23.25
N GLY A 16 -16.67 -8.77 -22.14
CA GLY A 16 -15.78 -9.46 -21.19
C GLY A 16 -14.40 -9.82 -21.76
N SER A 17 -13.98 -9.15 -22.83
CA SER A 17 -12.70 -9.39 -23.50
C SER A 17 -11.51 -8.93 -22.66
N TYR A 18 -10.29 -9.23 -23.14
CA TYR A 18 -9.05 -9.00 -22.40
C TYR A 18 -8.89 -7.54 -21.98
N ARG A 19 -8.60 -7.33 -20.69
CA ARG A 19 -8.17 -6.01 -20.20
C ARG A 19 -6.67 -5.88 -20.44
N VAL A 20 -6.27 -4.72 -20.96
CA VAL A 20 -4.85 -4.39 -21.10
C VAL A 20 -4.23 -4.35 -19.70
N VAL A 21 -3.27 -5.22 -19.45
CA VAL A 21 -2.44 -5.19 -18.24
C VAL A 21 -1.20 -4.38 -18.57
N TYR A 22 -1.00 -3.30 -17.81
CA TYR A 22 0.23 -2.50 -17.89
C TYR A 22 1.24 -3.08 -16.92
N TYR A 23 2.39 -3.54 -17.44
CA TYR A 23 3.49 -3.98 -16.60
C TYR A 23 4.06 -2.77 -15.82
N ALA A 24 4.22 -2.92 -14.51
CA ALA A 24 4.85 -1.91 -13.66
C ALA A 24 6.36 -1.89 -13.92
N THR A 25 6.85 -0.83 -14.55
CA THR A 25 8.29 -0.73 -14.90
C THR A 25 9.14 0.01 -13.86
N GLY A 26 8.50 0.64 -12.87
CA GLY A 26 9.17 1.51 -11.90
C GLY A 26 9.73 2.81 -12.49
N LYS A 27 9.24 3.21 -13.68
CA LYS A 27 9.64 4.42 -14.38
C LYS A 27 8.39 5.17 -14.86
N PRO A 28 8.50 6.46 -15.23
CA PRO A 28 7.39 7.19 -15.84
C PRO A 28 6.80 6.44 -17.04
N GLN A 29 5.49 6.18 -16.99
CA GLN A 29 4.73 5.41 -17.97
C GLN A 29 3.45 6.14 -18.38
N GLY A 30 3.10 6.03 -19.65
CA GLY A 30 1.87 6.57 -20.22
C GLY A 30 1.71 6.13 -21.68
N LEU A 31 0.49 5.83 -22.10
CA LEU A 31 0.22 5.35 -23.47
C LEU A 31 0.11 6.50 -24.49
N GLY A 32 -0.25 7.70 -24.04
CA GLY A 32 -0.47 8.89 -24.87
C GLY A 32 0.49 10.03 -24.52
N GLN A 33 0.00 11.27 -24.64
CA GLN A 33 0.79 12.46 -24.30
C GLN A 33 1.07 12.64 -22.80
N PHE A 34 0.29 11.97 -21.95
CA PHE A 34 0.43 12.05 -20.50
C PHE A 34 1.21 10.84 -20.00
N GLN A 35 2.13 11.08 -19.07
CA GLN A 35 2.86 10.06 -18.33
C GLN A 35 2.62 10.22 -16.82
N ASN A 36 2.71 9.11 -16.10
CA ASN A 36 2.75 9.09 -14.65
C ASN A 36 4.12 9.53 -14.12
N THR A 37 4.24 9.62 -12.80
CA THR A 37 5.44 10.06 -12.10
C THR A 37 6.11 8.94 -11.31
N SER A 38 5.92 7.69 -11.74
CA SER A 38 6.45 6.51 -11.04
C SER A 38 7.98 6.51 -10.96
N THR A 39 8.48 6.06 -9.81
CA THR A 39 9.90 6.09 -9.44
C THR A 39 10.47 4.72 -9.07
N GLY A 40 9.60 3.73 -8.87
CA GLY A 40 9.96 2.36 -8.52
C GLY A 40 8.71 1.49 -8.44
N ILE A 41 8.84 0.28 -7.87
CA ILE A 41 7.71 -0.66 -7.72
C ILE A 41 7.52 -1.14 -6.30
N ALA A 42 8.24 -0.57 -5.33
CA ALA A 42 8.26 -1.03 -3.95
C ALA A 42 6.89 -0.95 -3.27
N ASN A 43 6.05 0.05 -3.59
CA ASN A 43 4.68 0.12 -3.08
C ASN A 43 3.85 -1.13 -3.46
N LEU A 44 3.89 -1.52 -4.74
CA LEU A 44 3.18 -2.71 -5.24
C LEU A 44 3.82 -3.99 -4.70
N ALA A 45 5.14 -4.04 -4.67
CA ALA A 45 5.90 -5.19 -4.20
C ALA A 45 5.63 -5.49 -2.72
N GLY A 46 5.61 -4.47 -1.87
CA GLY A 46 5.31 -4.58 -0.44
C GLY A 46 3.91 -5.11 -0.17
N ARG A 47 2.89 -4.53 -0.80
CA ARG A 47 1.48 -5.02 -0.70
C ARG A 47 1.35 -6.46 -1.20
N TYR A 48 1.95 -6.78 -2.34
CA TYR A 48 1.92 -8.13 -2.89
C TYR A 48 2.61 -9.13 -1.95
N ALA A 49 3.78 -8.78 -1.42
CA ALA A 49 4.53 -9.60 -0.48
C ALA A 49 3.74 -9.88 0.79
N ALA A 50 3.08 -8.86 1.36
CA ALA A 50 2.23 -9.00 2.54
C ALA A 50 1.10 -10.01 2.29
N VAL A 51 0.34 -9.82 1.20
CA VAL A 51 -0.77 -10.70 0.84
C VAL A 51 -0.30 -12.13 0.58
N MET A 52 0.83 -12.31 -0.10
CA MET A 52 1.37 -13.65 -0.36
C MET A 52 1.87 -14.34 0.91
N ALA A 53 2.45 -13.61 1.86
CA ALA A 53 2.85 -14.14 3.15
C ALA A 53 1.64 -14.56 4.00
N MET A 54 0.59 -13.72 4.05
CA MET A 54 -0.68 -14.05 4.71
C MET A 54 -1.37 -15.25 4.04
N ALA A 55 -1.39 -15.28 2.70
CA ALA A 55 -1.97 -16.39 1.96
C ALA A 55 -1.23 -17.70 2.27
N ALA A 56 0.10 -17.68 2.34
CA ALA A 56 0.88 -18.86 2.70
C ALA A 56 0.47 -19.42 4.08
N ASP A 57 0.26 -18.54 5.08
CA ASP A 57 -0.22 -18.95 6.40
C ASP A 57 -1.60 -19.60 6.34
N ILE A 58 -2.57 -18.97 5.67
CA ILE A 58 -3.94 -19.50 5.52
C ILE A 58 -3.93 -20.84 4.77
N TRP A 59 -3.22 -20.93 3.65
CA TRP A 59 -3.15 -22.16 2.85
C TRP A 59 -2.46 -23.29 3.61
N GLN A 60 -1.44 -22.99 4.41
CA GLN A 60 -0.75 -23.99 5.23
C GLN A 60 -1.61 -24.43 6.42
N ASN A 61 -2.15 -23.48 7.17
CA ASN A 61 -2.66 -23.71 8.50
C ASN A 61 -4.19 -23.88 8.55
N GLU A 62 -4.94 -23.26 7.66
CA GLU A 62 -6.40 -23.38 7.63
C GLU A 62 -6.85 -24.37 6.55
N LEU A 63 -6.39 -24.17 5.32
CA LEU A 63 -6.88 -24.91 4.15
C LEU A 63 -6.07 -26.17 3.83
N LYS A 64 -4.94 -26.37 4.52
CA LYS A 64 -4.09 -27.57 4.46
C LYS A 64 -3.56 -27.92 3.06
N LEU A 65 -3.27 -26.90 2.24
CA LEU A 65 -2.67 -27.01 0.91
C LEU A 65 -1.20 -26.57 0.91
N ALA A 66 -0.33 -27.39 1.50
CA ALA A 66 1.08 -27.03 1.74
C ALA A 66 1.85 -26.64 0.46
N ALA A 67 1.66 -27.34 -0.66
CA ALA A 67 2.36 -27.02 -1.91
C ALA A 67 1.98 -25.63 -2.46
N PHE A 68 0.73 -25.22 -2.28
CA PHE A 68 0.28 -23.89 -2.69
C PHE A 68 0.76 -22.82 -1.70
N ALA A 69 0.77 -23.12 -0.41
CA ALA A 69 1.37 -22.24 0.60
C ALA A 69 2.85 -21.94 0.32
N GLU A 70 3.63 -22.95 -0.05
CA GLU A 70 5.04 -22.79 -0.44
C GLU A 70 5.17 -21.91 -1.69
N THR A 71 4.28 -22.09 -2.67
CA THR A 71 4.24 -21.26 -3.88
C THR A 71 3.96 -19.79 -3.53
N CYS A 72 2.97 -19.53 -2.66
CA CYS A 72 2.67 -18.18 -2.18
C CYS A 72 3.87 -17.57 -1.45
N LEU A 73 4.46 -18.28 -0.49
CA LEU A 73 5.58 -17.77 0.29
C LEU A 73 6.80 -17.46 -0.60
N LYS A 74 7.10 -18.33 -1.57
CA LYS A 74 8.16 -18.09 -2.54
C LYS A 74 7.89 -16.82 -3.35
N ALA A 75 6.69 -16.65 -3.88
CA ALA A 75 6.30 -15.47 -4.63
C ALA A 75 6.40 -14.19 -3.77
N GLY A 76 5.97 -14.25 -2.51
CA GLY A 76 6.09 -13.12 -1.57
C GLY A 76 7.54 -12.70 -1.34
N LYS A 77 8.45 -13.66 -1.12
CA LYS A 77 9.88 -13.40 -0.93
C LYS A 77 10.54 -12.80 -2.18
N GLU A 78 10.26 -13.38 -3.35
CA GLU A 78 10.83 -12.92 -4.63
C GLU A 78 10.36 -11.51 -4.99
N VAL A 79 9.06 -11.23 -4.84
CA VAL A 79 8.52 -9.89 -5.13
C VAL A 79 8.97 -8.86 -4.10
N TYR A 80 9.07 -9.23 -2.82
CA TYR A 80 9.63 -8.33 -1.81
C TYR A 80 11.07 -7.93 -2.14
N GLN A 81 11.91 -8.89 -2.53
CA GLN A 81 13.28 -8.59 -2.96
C GLN A 81 13.29 -7.69 -4.21
N MET A 82 12.38 -7.92 -5.16
CA MET A 82 12.21 -7.05 -6.32
C MET A 82 11.87 -5.60 -5.92
N GLY A 83 11.08 -5.41 -4.86
CA GLY A 83 10.79 -4.10 -4.28
C GLY A 83 12.00 -3.44 -3.62
N LEU A 84 12.83 -4.20 -2.89
CA LEU A 84 14.10 -3.71 -2.35
C LEU A 84 15.05 -3.23 -3.45
N ASP A 85 15.11 -3.95 -4.57
CA ASP A 85 15.99 -3.64 -5.70
C ASP A 85 15.49 -2.45 -6.53
N GLN A 86 14.20 -2.09 -6.40
CA GLN A 86 13.54 -1.02 -7.18
C GLN A 86 12.70 -0.11 -6.26
N PRO A 87 13.35 0.64 -5.35
CA PRO A 87 12.67 1.51 -4.40
C PRO A 87 11.89 2.62 -5.12
N GLY A 88 10.78 3.04 -4.53
CA GLY A 88 9.88 4.04 -5.10
C GLY A 88 8.47 3.48 -5.31
N HIS A 89 7.62 4.32 -5.90
CA HIS A 89 6.21 4.00 -6.10
C HIS A 89 5.85 3.87 -7.58
N GLN A 90 4.87 3.02 -7.84
CA GLN A 90 4.20 2.87 -9.12
C GLN A 90 2.78 3.45 -9.01
N GLU A 91 2.46 4.37 -9.91
CA GLU A 91 1.16 5.01 -10.05
C GLU A 91 0.34 4.34 -11.15
N GLY A 92 -0.97 4.62 -11.19
CA GLY A 92 -1.82 4.28 -12.33
C GLY A 92 -1.27 4.88 -13.62
N THR A 93 -1.41 4.16 -14.74
CA THR A 93 -0.90 4.62 -16.05
C THR A 93 -1.95 5.50 -16.76
N PRO A 94 -1.68 6.81 -16.99
CA PRO A 94 -2.59 7.68 -17.72
C PRO A 94 -2.56 7.41 -19.23
N CYS A 95 -3.59 7.88 -19.93
CA CYS A 95 -3.67 7.79 -21.40
C CYS A 95 -4.20 9.08 -22.03
N LYS A 96 -5.53 9.29 -22.04
CA LYS A 96 -6.18 10.45 -22.69
C LYS A 96 -6.28 11.68 -21.79
N ALA A 97 -6.02 11.53 -20.49
CA ALA A 97 -6.02 12.58 -19.49
C ALA A 97 -4.85 12.33 -18.50
N PRO A 98 -4.35 13.37 -17.81
CA PRO A 98 -3.30 13.19 -16.80
C PRO A 98 -3.80 12.48 -15.53
N TYR A 99 -5.12 12.33 -15.40
CA TYR A 99 -5.79 11.67 -14.28
C TYR A 99 -5.39 10.20 -14.14
N ARG A 100 -5.11 9.80 -12.90
CA ARG A 100 -4.64 8.46 -12.52
C ARG A 100 -4.78 8.29 -11.01
N TYR A 101 -4.67 7.05 -10.55
CA TYR A 101 -4.39 6.76 -9.14
C TYR A 101 -2.97 7.24 -8.83
N TYR A 102 -2.87 8.34 -8.10
CA TYR A 102 -1.59 8.85 -7.61
C TYR A 102 -1.12 7.98 -6.45
N GLU A 103 0.19 7.91 -6.30
CA GLU A 103 0.87 7.25 -5.20
C GLU A 103 2.14 8.04 -4.92
N VAL A 104 2.51 8.18 -3.66
CA VAL A 104 3.73 8.90 -3.26
C VAL A 104 4.58 8.12 -2.27
N SER A 105 3.98 7.26 -1.47
CA SER A 105 4.66 6.46 -0.47
C SER A 105 4.90 5.03 -0.96
N TRP A 106 5.74 4.32 -0.21
CA TRP A 106 6.15 2.94 -0.50
C TRP A 106 6.83 2.29 0.69
N ASN A 107 7.41 3.09 1.60
CA ASN A 107 8.02 2.57 2.84
C ASN A 107 6.96 1.88 3.71
N ASP A 108 5.75 2.43 3.81
CA ASP A 108 4.61 1.85 4.51
C ASP A 108 4.19 0.49 3.95
N ASP A 109 4.23 0.34 2.62
CA ASP A 109 3.93 -0.92 1.95
C ASP A 109 5.04 -1.95 2.13
N MET A 110 6.30 -1.53 2.05
CA MET A 110 7.44 -2.41 2.32
C MET A 110 7.53 -2.81 3.79
N GLU A 111 7.16 -1.91 4.71
CA GLU A 111 6.98 -2.21 6.14
C GLU A 111 5.96 -3.34 6.32
N TRP A 112 4.79 -3.22 5.70
CA TRP A 112 3.74 -4.23 5.79
C TRP A 112 4.21 -5.58 5.22
N GLY A 113 4.81 -5.57 4.03
CA GLY A 113 5.38 -6.76 3.40
C GLY A 113 6.41 -7.45 4.28
N ALA A 114 7.31 -6.68 4.89
CA ALA A 114 8.35 -7.19 5.78
C ALA A 114 7.76 -7.75 7.09
N ALA A 115 6.77 -7.08 7.70
CA ALA A 115 6.12 -7.56 8.92
C ALA A 115 5.43 -8.92 8.71
N GLU A 116 4.71 -9.09 7.61
CA GLU A 116 4.03 -10.35 7.29
C GLU A 116 5.02 -11.45 6.85
N LEU A 117 6.07 -11.12 6.11
CA LEU A 117 7.14 -12.08 5.81
C LEU A 117 7.87 -12.55 7.07
N TYR A 118 8.14 -11.65 8.02
CA TYR A 118 8.66 -12.04 9.33
C TYR A 118 7.66 -12.95 10.07
N ARG A 119 6.37 -12.61 10.07
CA ARG A 119 5.33 -13.44 10.69
C ARG A 119 5.37 -14.87 10.15
N ALA A 120 5.45 -15.03 8.83
CA ALA A 120 5.41 -16.31 8.13
C ALA A 120 6.73 -17.11 8.21
N THR A 121 7.89 -16.45 8.36
CA THR A 121 9.20 -17.11 8.23
C THR A 121 10.03 -17.13 9.50
N LYS A 122 9.80 -16.18 10.42
CA LYS A 122 10.66 -15.87 11.56
C LYS A 122 12.10 -15.50 11.19
N ASP A 123 12.34 -15.10 9.94
CA ASP A 123 13.65 -14.60 9.52
C ASP A 123 13.82 -13.15 9.99
N GLU A 124 14.75 -12.95 10.93
CA GLU A 124 15.07 -11.66 11.56
C GLU A 124 15.42 -10.55 10.56
N LYS A 125 15.89 -10.89 9.35
CA LYS A 125 16.11 -9.89 8.29
C LYS A 125 14.85 -9.08 8.03
N TYR A 126 13.70 -9.75 7.92
CA TYR A 126 12.43 -9.07 7.64
C TYR A 126 11.97 -8.21 8.82
N LEU A 127 12.25 -8.62 10.07
CA LEU A 127 11.94 -7.78 11.23
C LEU A 127 12.77 -6.50 11.24
N LEU A 128 14.07 -6.61 10.92
CA LEU A 128 14.98 -5.46 10.82
C LEU A 128 14.55 -4.50 9.71
N ASP A 129 14.22 -5.04 8.53
CA ASP A 129 13.69 -4.27 7.42
C ASP A 129 12.39 -3.57 7.80
N ALA A 130 11.43 -4.28 8.40
CA ALA A 130 10.15 -3.71 8.81
C ALA A 130 10.33 -2.54 9.78
N LYS A 131 11.20 -2.70 10.80
CA LYS A 131 11.53 -1.62 11.74
C LYS A 131 12.17 -0.42 11.03
N GLN A 132 12.98 -0.63 10.00
CA GLN A 132 13.59 0.45 9.23
C GLN A 132 12.55 1.18 8.37
N PHE A 133 11.73 0.43 7.65
CA PHE A 133 10.66 0.98 6.83
C PHE A 133 9.63 1.75 7.66
N ALA A 134 9.28 1.27 8.85
CA ALA A 134 8.43 1.97 9.79
C ALA A 134 8.97 3.36 10.17
N ARG A 135 10.27 3.46 10.47
CA ARG A 135 10.92 4.74 10.79
C ARG A 135 10.92 5.68 9.58
N ASN A 136 11.10 5.14 8.38
CA ASN A 136 11.09 5.93 7.15
C ASN A 136 9.68 6.41 6.78
N ALA A 137 8.66 5.56 7.00
CA ALA A 137 7.26 5.90 6.74
C ALA A 137 6.75 6.93 7.75
N GLY A 138 7.01 6.72 9.04
CA GLY A 138 6.61 7.63 10.11
C GLY A 138 5.11 7.96 10.10
N VAL A 139 4.77 9.21 10.41
CA VAL A 139 3.38 9.68 10.44
C VAL A 139 2.80 9.72 9.02
N THR A 140 1.60 9.18 8.86
CA THR A 140 0.89 9.21 7.56
C THR A 140 0.70 10.65 7.05
N GLU A 141 1.26 10.95 5.88
CA GLU A 141 1.49 12.33 5.40
C GLU A 141 0.23 13.16 5.18
N TRP A 142 -0.90 12.53 4.84
CA TRP A 142 -2.15 13.23 4.53
C TRP A 142 -2.82 13.86 5.75
N MET A 143 -2.52 13.33 6.94
CA MET A 143 -3.19 13.71 8.17
C MET A 143 -2.78 15.14 8.58
N GLY A 144 -3.72 16.08 8.41
CA GLY A 144 -3.51 17.52 8.62
C GLY A 144 -3.28 18.33 7.34
N GLN A 145 -3.27 17.69 6.17
CA GLN A 145 -3.22 18.39 4.87
C GLN A 145 -4.56 19.05 4.52
N ASP A 146 -4.53 20.06 3.65
CA ASP A 146 -5.72 20.72 3.13
C ASP A 146 -6.19 20.20 1.76
N SER A 147 -5.34 19.45 1.07
CA SER A 147 -5.53 18.97 -0.29
C SER A 147 -4.83 17.63 -0.50
N ALA A 148 -5.29 16.88 -1.50
CA ALA A 148 -4.62 15.69 -2.00
C ALA A 148 -4.95 15.50 -3.49
N ARG A 149 -4.07 14.79 -4.20
CA ARG A 149 -4.35 14.33 -5.57
C ARG A 149 -5.26 13.09 -5.55
N HIS A 150 -5.71 12.66 -6.73
CA HIS A 150 -6.64 11.54 -6.85
C HIS A 150 -6.08 10.23 -6.28
N TYR A 151 -6.67 9.76 -5.18
CA TYR A 151 -6.25 8.59 -4.41
C TYR A 151 -4.78 8.58 -3.92
N GLU A 152 -4.13 9.75 -3.88
CA GLU A 152 -2.70 9.89 -3.56
C GLU A 152 -2.23 9.16 -2.31
N PHE A 153 -3.11 9.07 -1.31
CA PHE A 153 -2.81 8.50 -0.01
C PHE A 153 -3.62 7.25 0.31
N TYR A 154 -4.29 6.63 -0.67
CA TYR A 154 -5.14 5.46 -0.43
C TYR A 154 -4.31 4.26 0.09
N PRO A 155 -4.71 3.59 1.19
CA PRO A 155 -6.06 3.55 1.79
C PRO A 155 -6.32 4.54 2.94
N PHE A 156 -5.59 5.65 3.00
CA PHE A 156 -5.66 6.70 4.03
C PHE A 156 -5.30 6.22 5.45
N MET A 157 -4.55 5.11 5.53
CA MET A 157 -4.00 4.58 6.76
C MET A 157 -2.71 3.81 6.44
N ASN A 158 -1.73 3.84 7.35
CA ASN A 158 -0.59 2.93 7.29
C ASN A 158 -1.00 1.60 7.94
N LEU A 159 -1.01 0.48 7.20
CA LEU A 159 -1.28 -0.86 7.77
C LEU A 159 0.00 -1.53 8.32
N GLY A 160 1.17 -1.13 7.83
CA GLY A 160 2.47 -1.65 8.25
C GLY A 160 2.71 -1.48 9.74
N HIS A 161 2.47 -0.28 10.30
CA HIS A 161 2.65 -0.02 11.72
C HIS A 161 1.82 -0.97 12.59
N TYR A 162 0.56 -1.18 12.23
CA TYR A 162 -0.35 -2.06 12.94
C TYR A 162 0.11 -3.53 12.89
N GLU A 163 0.49 -4.02 11.70
CA GLU A 163 0.93 -5.40 11.57
C GLU A 163 2.28 -5.65 12.23
N LEU A 164 3.21 -4.69 12.13
CA LEU A 164 4.52 -4.74 12.77
C LEU A 164 4.41 -4.75 14.30
N ALA A 165 3.51 -3.96 14.87
CA ALA A 165 3.28 -3.92 16.31
C ALA A 165 2.87 -5.30 16.90
N LYS A 166 2.25 -6.17 16.11
CA LYS A 166 1.85 -7.52 16.55
C LYS A 166 3.01 -8.51 16.63
N VAL A 167 4.13 -8.22 15.96
CA VAL A 167 5.25 -9.17 15.81
C VAL A 167 6.54 -8.67 16.47
N VAL A 168 6.63 -7.39 16.81
CA VAL A 168 7.75 -6.80 17.55
C VAL A 168 7.64 -7.12 19.04
N ASN A 169 8.71 -7.71 19.61
CA ASN A 169 8.83 -7.93 21.06
C ASN A 169 9.72 -6.85 21.72
N ASP A 170 9.35 -5.58 21.55
CA ASP A 170 10.11 -4.41 21.99
C ASP A 170 9.12 -3.28 22.27
N ALA A 171 8.71 -3.14 23.53
CA ALA A 171 7.65 -2.21 23.93
C ALA A 171 7.94 -0.74 23.55
N PRO A 172 9.15 -0.18 23.78
CA PRO A 172 9.49 1.15 23.28
C PRO A 172 9.29 1.34 21.77
N PHE A 173 9.55 0.30 20.97
CA PHE A 173 9.32 0.36 19.53
C PHE A 173 7.83 0.29 19.19
N VAL A 174 7.06 -0.53 19.88
CA VAL A 174 5.58 -0.55 19.74
C VAL A 174 4.98 0.81 20.09
N ASP A 175 5.47 1.47 21.15
CA ASP A 175 5.06 2.84 21.51
C ASP A 175 5.40 3.83 20.40
N THR A 176 6.54 3.66 19.71
CA THR A 176 6.93 4.49 18.56
C THR A 176 5.91 4.36 17.42
N LEU A 177 5.50 3.13 17.08
CA LEU A 177 4.50 2.88 16.04
C LEU A 177 3.13 3.48 16.41
N ALA A 178 2.71 3.33 17.66
CA ALA A 178 1.48 3.94 18.17
C ALA A 178 1.53 5.48 18.13
N ASN A 179 2.69 6.06 18.46
CA ASN A 179 2.90 7.51 18.43
C ASN A 179 2.80 8.08 17.01
N PHE A 180 3.19 7.35 15.96
CA PHE A 180 2.99 7.81 14.58
C PHE A 180 1.51 7.98 14.23
N TYR A 181 0.64 7.06 14.67
CA TYR A 181 -0.81 7.25 14.51
C TYR A 181 -1.32 8.40 15.36
N LYS A 182 -0.88 8.49 16.63
CA LYS A 182 -1.31 9.55 17.54
C LYS A 182 -0.98 10.92 16.96
N GLU A 183 0.24 11.13 16.49
CA GLU A 183 0.65 12.41 15.92
C GLU A 183 -0.18 12.77 14.68
N GLY A 184 -0.49 11.80 13.81
CA GLY A 184 -1.40 12.01 12.69
C GLY A 184 -2.79 12.47 13.14
N LEU A 185 -3.36 11.81 14.15
CA LEU A 185 -4.66 12.21 14.74
C LEU A 185 -4.60 13.61 15.36
N ASP A 186 -3.52 13.93 16.08
CA ASP A 186 -3.31 15.26 16.65
C ASP A 186 -3.26 16.34 15.55
N ARG A 187 -2.58 16.07 14.41
CA ARG A 187 -2.54 17.00 13.27
C ARG A 187 -3.93 17.25 12.67
N VAL A 188 -4.75 16.21 12.57
CA VAL A 188 -6.15 16.34 12.14
C VAL A 188 -6.93 17.18 13.15
N GLN A 189 -6.80 16.92 14.45
CA GLN A 189 -7.47 17.70 15.48
C GLN A 189 -7.07 19.18 15.46
N ILE A 190 -5.77 19.49 15.43
CA ILE A 190 -5.26 20.87 15.35
C ILE A 190 -5.84 21.58 14.11
N ARG A 191 -5.94 20.88 12.98
CA ARG A 191 -6.55 21.45 11.78
C ARG A 191 -8.04 21.73 11.96
N ALA A 192 -8.78 20.84 12.61
CA ALA A 192 -10.20 21.04 12.89
C ALA A 192 -10.44 22.29 13.77
N GLU A 193 -9.62 22.47 14.80
CA GLU A 193 -9.64 23.62 15.70
C GLU A 193 -9.31 24.92 14.94
N ARG A 194 -8.25 24.91 14.13
CA ARG A 194 -7.86 26.06 13.28
C ARG A 194 -8.97 26.49 12.33
N LEU A 195 -9.72 25.53 11.78
CA LEU A 195 -10.83 25.80 10.87
C LEU A 195 -12.14 26.16 11.58
N ASN A 196 -12.15 26.16 12.92
CA ASN A 196 -13.37 26.27 13.73
C ASN A 196 -14.47 25.32 13.22
N SER A 197 -14.08 24.08 12.89
CA SER A 197 -14.98 23.12 12.27
C SER A 197 -16.10 22.75 13.24
N PRO A 198 -17.39 22.97 12.90
CA PRO A 198 -18.51 22.72 13.80
C PRO A 198 -18.67 21.25 14.18
N PHE A 199 -18.08 20.33 13.40
CA PHE A 199 -18.14 18.89 13.63
C PHE A 199 -16.78 18.28 14.03
N GLY A 200 -15.76 19.11 14.31
CA GLY A 200 -14.42 18.61 14.64
C GLY A 200 -13.68 17.91 13.50
N TYR A 201 -14.13 18.08 12.25
CA TYR A 201 -13.47 17.50 11.08
C TYR A 201 -12.27 18.33 10.62
N GLY A 202 -11.09 17.75 10.81
CA GLY A 202 -9.82 18.29 10.34
C GLY A 202 -9.32 17.67 9.04
N ILE A 203 -10.11 16.80 8.41
CA ILE A 203 -9.76 16.15 7.14
C ILE A 203 -10.17 17.03 5.95
N PRO A 204 -9.52 16.90 4.78
CA PRO A 204 -10.00 17.55 3.57
C PRO A 204 -11.28 16.86 3.06
N PHE A 205 -12.32 17.65 2.73
CA PHE A 205 -13.54 17.15 2.09
C PHE A 205 -13.34 17.06 0.57
N ILE A 206 -12.46 16.13 0.19
CA ILE A 206 -12.15 15.79 -1.18
C ILE A 206 -12.67 14.36 -1.41
N TRP A 207 -13.35 14.15 -2.54
CA TRP A 207 -14.10 12.94 -2.95
C TRP A 207 -15.55 12.88 -2.49
#